data_AF-A0A661I2J4-F1
#
_entry.id   AF-A0A661I2J4-F1
#
_cell.length_a   1.000
_cell.length_b   1.000
_cell.length_c   1.000
_cell.angle_alpha   90.00
_cell.angle_beta   90.00
_cell.angle_gamma   90.00
#
_symmetry.space_group_name_H-M   'P 1'
#
loop_
_entity.id
_entity.type
_entity.pdbx_description
1 polymer ?
#
loop_
_entity_poly.entity_id
_entity_poly.type
_entity_poly.pdbx_seq_one_letter_code
_entity_poly.pdbx_strand_id
1 'polypeptide(L)'
;MLNNMTIKKKLVILSIVVLSVISLFGIKSSYETYNNYLNIKDTSALIKLSVKMSAVLHELQKERGASAGFIGSKGKKFVDILPKQH
;
A
#
# COMPACT_ATOMS: atom_id res chain seq x y z
N MET A 1 -9.17 26.46 -45.28
CA MET A 1 -10.40 26.77 -44.51
C MET A 1 -10.19 27.65 -43.27
N LEU A 2 -9.04 27.61 -42.58
CA LEU A 2 -8.77 28.49 -41.42
C LEU A 2 -8.51 29.98 -41.74
N ASN A 3 -8.28 30.32 -43.02
CA ASN A 3 -7.84 31.67 -43.39
C ASN A 3 -8.98 32.71 -43.39
N ASN A 4 -10.24 32.28 -43.52
CA ASN A 4 -11.40 33.17 -43.61
C ASN A 4 -12.13 33.37 -42.26
N MET A 5 -11.47 33.06 -41.14
CA MET A 5 -12.07 33.20 -39.80
C MET A 5 -11.69 34.52 -39.16
N THR A 6 -12.68 35.28 -38.68
CA THR A 6 -12.49 36.49 -37.88
C THR A 6 -11.63 36.19 -36.65
N ILE A 7 -10.78 37.14 -36.26
CA ILE A 7 -9.83 37.04 -35.14
C ILE A 7 -10.49 36.49 -33.86
N LYS A 8 -11.72 36.90 -33.56
CA LYS A 8 -12.52 36.39 -32.42
C LYS A 8 -12.64 34.86 -32.42
N LYS A 9 -12.94 34.24 -33.57
CA LYS A 9 -13.10 32.77 -33.65
C LYS A 9 -11.77 32.04 -33.47
N LYS A 10 -10.66 32.61 -33.95
CA LYS A 10 -9.31 32.04 -33.74
C LYS A 10 -8.93 32.02 -32.26
N LEU A 11 -9.23 33.11 -31.53
CA LEU A 11 -9.01 33.19 -30.08
C LEU A 11 -9.86 32.17 -29.31
N VAL A 12 -11.14 32.04 -29.64
CA VAL A 12 -12.04 31.06 -28.99
C VAL A 12 -11.56 29.62 -29.22
N ILE A 13 -11.11 29.28 -30.42
CA ILE A 13 -10.56 27.94 -30.72
C ILE A 13 -9.31 27.68 -29.87
N LEU A 14 -8.40 28.64 -29.78
CA LEU A 14 -7.19 28.50 -28.96
C LEU A 14 -7.55 28.25 -27.49
N SER A 15 -8.51 29.00 -26.95
CA SER A 15 -8.99 28.81 -25.57
C SER A 15 -9.64 27.44 -25.37
N ILE A 16 -10.45 26.96 -26.31
CA ILE A 16 -11.07 25.63 -26.25
C ILE A 16 -10.00 24.53 -26.26
N VAL A 17 -8.97 24.67 -27.10
CA VAL A 17 -7.86 23.69 -27.15
C VAL A 17 -7.16 23.64 -25.79
N VAL A 18 -6.80 24.78 -25.22
CA VAL A 18 -6.14 24.83 -23.91
C VAL A 18 -7.01 24.21 -22.80
N LEU A 19 -8.30 24.56 -22.76
CA LEU A 19 -9.23 24.02 -21.78
C LEU A 19 -9.42 22.50 -21.95
N SER A 20 -9.46 22.01 -23.19
CA SER A 20 -9.59 20.57 -23.47
C SER A 20 -8.37 19.79 -22.96
N VAL A 21 -7.16 20.32 -23.15
CA VAL A 21 -5.93 19.69 -22.66
C VAL A 21 -5.94 19.64 -21.14
N ILE A 22 -6.26 20.75 -20.46
CA ILE A 22 -6.34 20.80 -19.00
C ILE A 22 -7.38 19.80 -18.48
N SER A 23 -8.54 19.72 -19.12
CA SER A 23 -9.62 18.80 -18.73
C SER A 23 -9.19 17.34 -18.89
N LEU A 24 -8.56 16.97 -20.00
CA LEU A 24 -8.05 15.61 -20.22
C LEU A 24 -6.98 15.23 -19.19
N PHE A 25 -6.06 16.15 -18.87
CA PHE A 25 -5.08 15.93 -17.82
C PHE A 25 -5.73 15.76 -16.44
N GLY A 26 -6.75 16.56 -16.12
CA GLY A 26 -7.50 16.44 -14.88
C GLY A 26 -8.22 15.09 -14.75
N ILE A 27 -8.85 14.62 -15.83
CA ILE A 27 -9.51 13.31 -15.87
C ILE A 27 -8.47 12.19 -15.69
N LYS A 28 -7.36 12.25 -16.42
CA LYS A 28 -6.27 11.26 -16.31
C LYS A 28 -5.73 11.20 -14.88
N SER A 29 -5.39 12.35 -14.29
CA SER A 29 -4.87 12.43 -12.93
C SER A 29 -5.87 11.93 -11.89
N SER A 30 -7.16 12.22 -12.07
CA SER A 30 -8.22 11.73 -11.19
C SER A 30 -8.35 10.20 -11.26
N TYR A 31 -8.29 9.64 -12.48
CA TYR A 31 -8.34 8.19 -12.69
C TYR A 31 -7.12 7.47 -12.09
N GLU A 32 -5.91 8.00 -12.30
CA GLU A 32 -4.68 7.46 -11.70
C GLU A 32 -4.73 7.53 -10.17
N THR A 33 -5.19 8.65 -9.62
CA THR A 33 -5.35 8.83 -8.16
C THR A 33 -6.34 7.83 -7.58
N TYR A 34 -7.46 7.61 -8.26
CA TYR A 34 -8.47 6.64 -7.83
C TYR A 34 -7.95 5.20 -7.86
N ASN A 35 -7.25 4.81 -8.92
CA ASN A 35 -6.64 3.48 -8.99
C ASN A 35 -5.54 3.29 -7.94
N ASN A 36 -4.73 4.32 -7.69
CA ASN A 36 -3.73 4.27 -6.64
C ASN A 36 -4.36 4.13 -5.25
N TYR A 37 -5.48 4.81 -5.00
CA TYR A 37 -6.25 4.65 -3.77
C TYR A 37 -6.74 3.21 -3.57
N LEU A 38 -7.27 2.57 -4.62
CA LEU A 38 -7.70 1.17 -4.55
C LEU A 38 -6.51 0.23 -4.24
N ASN A 39 -5.38 0.40 -4.92
CA ASN A 39 -4.17 -0.39 -4.67
C ASN A 39 -3.65 -0.22 -3.22
N ILE A 40 -3.68 1.00 -2.69
CA ILE A 40 -3.28 1.28 -1.31
C ILE A 40 -4.24 0.61 -0.33
N LYS A 41 -5.55 0.64 -0.61
CA LYS A 41 -6.56 0.01 0.25
C LYS A 41 -6.32 -1.50 0.38
N ASP A 42 -6.06 -2.18 -0.73
CA ASP A 42 -5.79 -3.62 -0.75
C ASP A 42 -4.46 -3.94 -0.06
N THR A 43 -3.42 -3.16 -0.35
CA THR A 43 -2.11 -3.32 0.27
C THR A 43 -2.15 -3.06 1.78
N SER A 44 -2.97 -2.12 2.26
CA SER A 44 -3.12 -1.82 3.69
C SER A 44 -3.67 -3.02 4.48
N ALA A 45 -4.62 -3.76 3.90
CA ALA A 45 -5.14 -4.97 4.52
C ALA A 45 -4.04 -6.05 4.66
N LEU A 46 -3.25 -6.24 3.59
CA LEU A 46 -2.11 -7.18 3.59
C LEU A 46 -1.03 -6.78 4.60
N ILE A 47 -0.69 -5.49 4.69
CA ILE A 47 0.28 -4.98 5.67
C ILE A 47 -0.20 -5.25 7.09
N LYS A 48 -1.48 -4.97 7.40
CA LYS A 48 -2.03 -5.25 8.74
C LYS A 48 -1.95 -6.73 9.09
N LEU A 49 -2.23 -7.62 8.14
CA LEU A 49 -2.09 -9.05 8.34
C LEU A 49 -0.61 -9.44 8.55
N SER A 50 0.29 -8.92 7.71
CA SER A 50 1.73 -9.18 7.78
C SER A 50 2.31 -8.77 9.14
N VAL A 51 1.88 -7.63 9.69
CA VAL A 51 2.30 -7.18 11.04
C VAL A 51 1.84 -8.16 12.12
N LYS A 52 0.58 -8.62 12.07
CA LYS A 52 0.07 -9.64 13.00
C LYS A 52 0.81 -10.97 12.86
N MET A 53 1.07 -11.42 11.64
CA MET A 53 1.87 -12.63 11.38
C MET A 53 3.29 -12.49 11.92
N SER A 54 3.92 -11.33 11.78
CA SER A 54 5.26 -11.06 12.33
C SER A 54 5.27 -11.16 13.86
N ALA A 55 4.24 -10.65 14.54
CA ALA A 55 4.11 -10.79 15.99
C ALA A 55 4.00 -12.27 16.40
N VAL A 56 3.17 -13.05 15.71
CA VAL A 56 3.03 -14.50 15.96
C VAL A 56 4.34 -15.24 15.68
N LEU A 57 5.04 -14.90 14.59
CA LEU A 57 6.35 -15.48 14.28
C LEU A 57 7.37 -15.19 15.37
N HIS A 58 7.34 -13.99 15.98
CA HIS A 58 8.23 -13.63 17.07
C HIS A 58 7.95 -14.46 18.34
N GLU A 59 6.67 -14.66 18.69
CA GLU A 59 6.28 -15.53 19.80
C GLU A 59 6.71 -16.99 19.55
N LEU A 60 6.44 -17.52 18.35
CA LEU A 60 6.88 -18.87 17.97
C LEU A 60 8.41 -19.04 18.00
N GLN A 61 9.17 -18.00 17.65
CA GLN A 61 10.62 -18.03 17.77
C GLN A 61 11.08 -18.11 19.23
N LYS A 62 10.45 -17.34 20.13
CA LYS A 62 10.73 -17.44 21.57
C LYS A 62 10.39 -18.82 22.10
N GLU A 63 9.25 -19.38 21.71
CA GLU A 63 8.80 -20.71 22.15
C GLU A 63 9.74 -21.79 21.64
N ARG A 64 10.13 -21.73 20.36
CA ARG A 64 11.10 -22.66 19.77
C ARG A 64 12.46 -22.57 20.45
N GLY A 65 12.93 -21.36 20.74
CA GLY A 65 14.19 -21.14 21.47
C GLY A 65 14.15 -21.73 22.88
N ALA A 66 13.06 -21.47 23.62
CA ALA A 66 12.86 -22.02 24.95
C ALA A 66 12.73 -23.55 24.94
N SER A 67 12.00 -24.11 23.98
CA SER A 67 11.85 -25.56 23.78
C SER A 67 13.19 -26.24 23.50
N ALA A 68 14.01 -25.67 22.61
CA ALA A 68 15.34 -26.17 22.33
C ALA A 68 16.25 -26.10 23.57
N GLY A 69 16.18 -25.01 24.34
CA GLY A 69 16.90 -24.87 25.61
C GLY A 69 16.48 -25.87 26.68
N PHE A 70 15.17 -26.14 26.79
CA PHE A 70 14.63 -27.13 27.71
C PHE A 70 15.06 -28.56 27.33
N ILE A 71 14.90 -28.94 26.07
CA ILE A 71 15.34 -30.26 25.57
C ILE A 71 16.85 -30.41 25.73
N GLY A 72 17.64 -29.42 25.31
CA GLY A 72 19.10 -29.45 25.41
C GLY A 72 19.64 -29.49 26.85
N SER A 73 18.87 -28.94 27.80
CA SER A 73 19.19 -29.02 29.23
C SER A 73 18.68 -30.29 29.93
N LYS A 74 18.12 -31.26 29.17
CA LYS A 74 17.43 -32.45 29.71
C LYS A 74 16.31 -32.09 30.68
N GLY A 75 15.55 -31.04 30.36
CA GLY A 75 14.39 -30.59 31.13
C GLY A 75 14.70 -29.78 32.40
N LYS A 76 15.93 -29.30 32.56
CA LYS A 76 16.37 -28.59 33.79
C LYS A 76 16.34 -27.06 33.69
N LYS A 77 16.47 -26.50 32.49
CA LYS A 77 16.47 -25.05 32.24
C LYS A 77 15.25 -24.68 31.40
N PHE A 78 14.80 -23.42 31.50
CA PHE A 78 13.63 -22.87 30.79
C PHE A 78 12.26 -23.42 31.22
N VAL A 79 12.21 -24.18 32.31
CA VAL A 79 10.97 -24.75 32.90
C VAL A 79 9.95 -23.66 33.26
N ASP A 80 10.42 -22.49 33.70
CA ASP A 80 9.55 -21.38 34.12
C ASP A 80 9.11 -20.46 32.97
N ILE A 81 9.77 -20.57 31.81
CA ILE A 81 9.61 -19.67 30.65
C ILE A 81 8.69 -20.31 29.61
N LEU A 82 8.82 -21.62 29.38
CA LEU A 82 7.99 -22.39 28.45
C LEU A 82 6.47 -22.31 28.74
N PRO A 83 5.99 -22.45 29.99
CA PRO A 83 4.57 -22.36 30.30
C PRO A 83 3.98 -20.96 30.12
N LYS A 84 4.83 -19.94 29.95
CA LYS A 84 4.42 -18.53 29.80
C LYS A 84 4.43 -18.07 28.33
N GLN A 85 4.72 -18.95 27.39
CA GLN A 85 4.61 -18.67 25.95
C GLN A 85 3.12 -18.67 25.54
N HIS A 86 2.69 -17.65 24.80
CA HIS A 86 1.33 -17.44 24.32
C HIS A 86 1.32 -17.02 22.85
#